data_AF-A0A8J2TTK0-F1
#
_entry.id   AF-A0A8J2TTK0-F1
#
_cell.length_a   1.000
_cell.length_b   1.000
_cell.length_c   1.000
_cell.angle_alpha   90.00
_cell.angle_beta   90.00
_cell.angle_gamma   90.00
#
_symmetry.space_group_name_H-M   'P 1'
#
loop_
_entity.id
_entity.type
_entity.pdbx_description
1 polymer ?
#
loop_
_entity_poly.entity_id
_entity_poly.type
_entity_poly.pdbx_seq_one_letter_code
_entity_poly.pdbx_strand_id
1 'polypeptide(L)'
;MNTFKFLTLVTLFIGFTSCSNDDDSTPVLEIESETVSNLQATQTADYSTNPPTITGDYIKFSFETGTTTTSDNWDIAFRGSTIIVNGGEATAADQPIRTANAGAYIVTGTLAGITEVNTELFTSDSSANGLAIPTGSDNGWYHYNPSTHIISPIAGKILVVKTNDGRYAKLEILSYYENSQPNDDLSNSQFYTFNYVYQPNTGVTTF
;
A
#
# COMPACT_ATOMS: atom_id res chain seq x y z
N MET A 1 -1.49 21.58 71.88
CA MET A 1 -2.94 21.62 71.61
C MET A 1 -3.19 20.61 70.50
N ASN A 2 -3.90 19.53 70.83
CA ASN A 2 -4.12 18.38 69.97
C ASN A 2 -5.00 18.77 68.79
N THR A 3 -4.63 18.40 67.57
CA THR A 3 -5.58 18.41 66.45
C THR A 3 -5.49 17.11 65.66
N PHE A 4 -6.68 16.52 65.57
CA PHE A 4 -7.00 15.17 65.19
C PHE A 4 -6.73 14.87 63.71
N LYS A 5 -6.35 13.62 63.46
CA LYS A 5 -6.34 12.98 62.14
C LYS A 5 -7.78 12.88 61.62
N PHE A 6 -8.01 13.22 60.36
CA PHE A 6 -9.19 12.81 59.61
C PHE A 6 -8.73 11.88 58.48
N LEU A 7 -9.02 10.59 58.65
CA LEU A 7 -8.79 9.55 57.64
C LEU A 7 -10.09 9.45 56.83
N THR A 8 -10.07 9.93 55.60
CA THR A 8 -11.22 9.81 54.68
C THR A 8 -11.19 8.42 54.06
N LEU A 9 -12.09 7.54 54.51
CA LEU A 9 -12.32 6.22 53.93
C LEU A 9 -13.23 6.38 52.71
N VAL A 10 -12.69 6.19 51.51
CA VAL A 10 -13.47 6.14 50.26
C VAL A 10 -13.87 4.68 50.02
N THR A 11 -15.15 4.40 50.23
CA THR A 11 -15.75 3.08 49.97
C THR A 11 -15.96 2.94 48.45
N LEU A 12 -15.17 2.09 47.81
CA LEU A 12 -15.31 1.74 46.39
C LEU A 12 -16.43 0.70 46.23
N PHE A 13 -17.57 1.11 45.67
CA PHE A 13 -18.62 0.19 45.23
C PHE A 13 -18.14 -0.51 43.95
N ILE A 14 -17.80 -1.79 44.05
CA ILE A 14 -17.58 -2.65 42.88
C ILE A 14 -18.97 -3.18 42.47
N GLY A 15 -19.54 -2.61 41.43
CA GLY A 15 -20.72 -3.19 40.77
C GLY A 15 -20.27 -4.30 39.83
N PHE A 16 -20.64 -5.55 40.14
CA PHE A 16 -20.57 -6.64 39.17
C PHE A 16 -21.73 -6.47 38.18
N THR A 17 -21.44 -5.89 37.02
CA THR A 17 -22.33 -6.01 35.86
C THR A 17 -22.13 -7.40 35.27
N SER A 18 -23.04 -8.32 35.63
CA SER A 18 -23.23 -9.58 34.92
C SER A 18 -24.08 -9.28 33.69
N CYS A 19 -23.43 -9.00 32.56
CA CYS A 19 -24.07 -9.06 31.26
C CYS A 19 -23.85 -10.46 30.70
N SER A 20 -24.84 -11.32 30.91
CA SER A 20 -25.08 -12.47 30.06
C SER A 20 -25.65 -11.96 28.74
N ASN A 21 -24.92 -12.16 27.65
CA ASN A 21 -25.41 -12.59 26.35
C ASN A 21 -24.21 -12.66 25.39
N ASP A 22 -23.92 -13.87 24.94
CA ASP A 22 -22.99 -14.16 23.84
C ASP A 22 -23.55 -13.55 22.55
N ASP A 23 -23.19 -12.30 22.26
CA ASP A 23 -23.22 -11.75 20.91
C ASP A 23 -21.77 -11.75 20.41
N ASP A 24 -21.37 -12.85 19.80
CA ASP A 24 -20.05 -13.08 19.19
C ASP A 24 -19.95 -12.32 17.84
N SER A 25 -20.34 -11.04 17.85
CA SER A 25 -20.13 -10.13 16.74
C SER A 25 -18.78 -9.45 16.95
N THR A 26 -17.77 -9.91 16.22
CA THR A 26 -16.51 -9.18 16.11
C THR A 26 -16.83 -7.75 15.66
N PRO A 27 -16.40 -6.71 16.39
CA PRO A 27 -16.71 -5.33 16.04
C PRO A 27 -16.16 -5.01 14.65
N VAL A 28 -17.02 -4.49 13.77
CA VAL A 28 -16.62 -4.03 12.43
C VAL A 28 -15.73 -2.80 12.61
N LEU A 29 -14.51 -2.89 12.10
CA LEU A 29 -13.53 -1.81 12.12
C LEU A 29 -13.88 -0.77 11.04
N GLU A 30 -13.60 0.50 11.30
CA GLU A 30 -13.80 1.55 10.30
C GLU A 30 -12.76 1.47 9.19
N ILE A 31 -13.15 1.93 8.00
CA ILE A 31 -12.26 1.97 6.84
C ILE A 31 -11.21 3.07 7.04
N GLU A 32 -9.96 2.73 6.76
CA GLU A 32 -8.82 3.62 6.96
C GLU A 32 -8.51 4.36 5.66
N SER A 33 -8.20 5.66 5.74
CA SER A 33 -7.84 6.48 4.59
C SER A 33 -6.67 7.39 4.94
N GLU A 34 -5.55 7.23 4.23
CA GLU A 34 -4.29 7.86 4.60
C GLU A 34 -3.53 8.34 3.35
N THR A 35 -2.62 9.28 3.55
CA THR A 35 -1.68 9.76 2.53
C THR A 35 -0.26 9.37 2.90
N VAL A 36 0.41 8.66 1.99
CA VAL A 36 1.85 8.41 2.08
C VAL A 36 2.56 9.45 1.20
N SER A 37 3.50 10.18 1.78
CA SER A 37 4.29 11.20 1.08
C SER A 37 5.76 10.83 1.05
N ASN A 38 6.41 11.11 -0.08
CA ASN A 38 7.87 10.95 -0.26
C ASN A 38 8.39 9.53 0.07
N LEU A 39 7.64 8.49 -0.29
CA LEU A 39 8.11 7.11 -0.18
C LEU A 39 9.21 6.86 -1.22
N GLN A 40 10.46 6.79 -0.75
CA GLN A 40 11.63 6.65 -1.61
C GLN A 40 11.77 5.21 -2.13
N ALA A 41 11.65 5.04 -3.44
CA ALA A 41 11.71 3.75 -4.14
C ALA A 41 12.93 3.71 -5.07
N THR A 42 14.13 3.72 -4.50
CA THR A 42 15.38 3.87 -5.26
C THR A 42 15.68 2.70 -6.20
N GLN A 43 16.06 3.02 -7.43
CA GLN A 43 16.67 2.15 -8.43
C GLN A 43 17.91 2.81 -9.02
N THR A 44 18.83 1.98 -9.49
CA THR A 44 19.98 2.39 -10.32
C THR A 44 19.89 1.67 -11.65
N ALA A 45 20.18 2.39 -12.75
CA ALA A 45 20.24 1.83 -14.09
C ALA A 45 21.68 1.87 -14.61
N ASP A 46 22.21 0.71 -15.00
CA ASP A 46 23.47 0.58 -15.71
C ASP A 46 23.18 0.49 -17.21
N TYR A 47 23.45 1.57 -17.94
CA TYR A 47 23.27 1.65 -19.39
C TYR A 47 24.47 1.12 -20.19
N SER A 48 25.51 0.59 -19.52
CA SER A 48 26.62 -0.09 -20.21
C SER A 48 26.25 -1.50 -20.67
N THR A 49 25.15 -2.06 -20.16
CA THR A 49 24.57 -3.33 -20.59
C THR A 49 23.38 -3.11 -21.54
N ASN A 50 23.07 -4.12 -22.37
CA ASN A 50 21.92 -4.09 -23.28
C ASN A 50 21.11 -5.40 -23.19
N PRO A 51 19.87 -5.39 -22.64
CA PRO A 51 19.18 -4.22 -22.09
C PRO A 51 19.88 -3.67 -20.83
N PRO A 52 19.62 -2.40 -20.45
CA PRO A 52 20.17 -1.82 -19.23
C PRO A 52 19.84 -2.66 -18.00
N THR A 53 20.81 -2.86 -17.12
CA THR A 53 20.63 -3.60 -15.87
C THR A 53 20.05 -2.66 -14.83
N ILE A 54 18.90 -3.01 -14.27
CA ILE A 54 18.27 -2.26 -13.17
C ILE A 54 18.57 -2.96 -11.84
N THR A 55 19.06 -2.20 -10.86
CA THR A 55 19.35 -2.68 -9.51
C THR A 55 18.71 -1.76 -8.46
N GLY A 56 18.73 -2.19 -7.20
CA GLY A 56 18.12 -1.50 -6.07
C GLY A 56 17.12 -2.40 -5.35
N ASP A 57 16.94 -2.15 -4.05
CA ASP A 57 16.00 -2.91 -3.24
C ASP A 57 14.56 -2.44 -3.48
N TYR A 58 13.61 -3.37 -3.38
CA TYR A 58 12.20 -3.01 -3.34
C TYR A 58 11.84 -2.51 -1.95
N ILE A 59 11.27 -1.30 -1.87
CA ILE A 59 10.68 -0.81 -0.64
C ILE A 59 9.29 -1.44 -0.47
N LYS A 60 9.17 -2.33 0.51
CA LYS A 60 7.94 -3.06 0.82
C LYS A 60 7.03 -2.24 1.72
N PHE A 61 5.73 -2.28 1.47
CA PHE A 61 4.71 -1.56 2.21
C PHE A 61 3.58 -2.51 2.65
N SER A 62 3.04 -2.28 3.85
CA SER A 62 1.89 -2.98 4.40
C SER A 62 0.76 -2.00 4.65
N PHE A 63 -0.43 -2.26 4.08
CA PHE A 63 -1.61 -1.43 4.30
C PHE A 63 -2.15 -1.58 5.72
N GLU A 64 -2.07 -2.78 6.30
CA GLU A 64 -2.47 -3.04 7.69
C GLU A 64 -1.72 -2.16 8.70
N THR A 65 -0.42 -1.92 8.46
CA THR A 65 0.41 -1.10 9.36
C THR A 65 0.57 0.34 8.89
N GLY A 66 0.12 0.66 7.67
CA GLY A 66 0.29 1.97 7.03
C GLY A 66 1.74 2.40 6.82
N THR A 67 2.70 1.46 6.85
CA THR A 67 4.13 1.78 6.80
C THR A 67 4.96 0.77 6.03
N THR A 68 6.23 1.11 5.82
CA THR A 68 7.21 0.23 5.19
C THR A 68 7.65 -0.87 6.13
N THR A 69 7.97 -2.04 5.59
CA THR A 69 8.42 -3.19 6.38
C THR A 69 9.61 -3.88 5.73
N THR A 70 10.44 -4.55 6.52
CA THR A 70 11.48 -5.47 6.02
C THR A 70 11.06 -6.94 6.12
N SER A 71 9.92 -7.22 6.76
CA SER A 71 9.42 -8.59 6.96
C SER A 71 8.79 -9.18 5.69
N ASP A 72 8.26 -10.39 5.83
CA ASP A 72 7.47 -11.07 4.80
C ASP A 72 5.99 -10.68 4.81
N ASN A 73 5.57 -9.83 5.77
CA ASN A 73 4.21 -9.30 5.88
C ASN A 73 4.09 -7.97 5.10
N TRP A 74 4.32 -8.04 3.79
CA TRP A 74 4.15 -6.90 2.88
C TRP A 74 3.06 -7.20 1.86
N ASP A 75 2.45 -6.17 1.28
CA ASP A 75 1.34 -6.29 0.33
C ASP A 75 1.77 -5.87 -1.07
N ILE A 76 2.44 -4.72 -1.12
CA ILE A 76 2.90 -4.05 -2.33
C ILE A 76 4.33 -3.57 -2.11
N ALA A 77 5.16 -3.56 -3.15
CA ALA A 77 6.51 -3.02 -3.06
C ALA A 77 6.90 -2.23 -4.31
N PHE A 78 7.76 -1.22 -4.11
CA PHE A 78 8.10 -0.23 -5.12
C PHE A 78 9.61 -0.23 -5.40
N ARG A 79 9.99 -0.04 -6.68
CA ARG A 79 11.37 0.21 -7.10
C ARG A 79 11.38 0.97 -8.42
N GLY A 80 11.92 2.19 -8.40
CA GLY A 80 11.71 3.17 -9.45
C GLY A 80 10.26 3.21 -9.87
N SER A 81 9.95 3.10 -11.16
CA SER A 81 8.55 3.08 -11.64
C SER A 81 7.84 1.71 -11.48
N THR A 82 8.55 0.69 -11.01
CA THR A 82 8.04 -0.69 -10.92
C THR A 82 7.31 -0.91 -9.61
N ILE A 83 6.16 -1.58 -9.70
CA ILE A 83 5.31 -1.94 -8.57
C ILE A 83 5.06 -3.44 -8.65
N ILE A 84 5.24 -4.14 -7.53
CA ILE A 84 5.03 -5.58 -7.40
C ILE A 84 4.09 -5.90 -6.23
N VAL A 85 3.45 -7.06 -6.25
CA VAL A 85 2.55 -7.54 -5.19
C VAL A 85 3.12 -8.76 -4.50
N ASN A 86 2.79 -8.98 -3.22
CA ASN A 86 3.23 -10.17 -2.48
C ASN A 86 2.43 -11.44 -2.85
N GLY A 87 2.35 -11.75 -4.13
CA GLY A 87 1.71 -12.98 -4.58
C GLY A 87 2.17 -13.42 -5.95
N GLY A 88 1.96 -14.71 -6.22
CA GLY A 88 2.47 -15.37 -7.40
C GLY A 88 3.96 -15.67 -7.28
N GLU A 89 4.74 -15.36 -8.30
CA GLU A 89 6.17 -15.68 -8.38
C GLU A 89 7.01 -14.48 -8.86
N ALA A 90 8.27 -14.43 -8.42
CA ALA A 90 9.20 -13.40 -8.84
C ALA A 90 9.45 -13.49 -10.36
N THR A 91 9.43 -12.34 -11.05
CA THR A 91 9.71 -12.27 -12.50
C THR A 91 11.18 -11.96 -12.81
N ALA A 92 11.97 -11.65 -11.80
CA ALA A 92 13.41 -11.41 -11.88
C ALA A 92 14.10 -11.87 -10.58
N ALA A 93 15.38 -12.23 -10.67
CA ALA A 93 16.14 -12.83 -9.56
C ALA A 93 16.38 -11.90 -8.37
N ASP A 94 16.30 -10.59 -8.58
CA ASP A 94 16.53 -9.54 -7.61
C ASP A 94 15.25 -9.04 -6.91
N GLN A 95 14.11 -9.69 -7.17
CA GLN A 95 12.85 -9.40 -6.50
C GLN A 95 12.73 -10.15 -5.17
N PRO A 96 12.02 -9.59 -4.18
CA PRO A 96 11.74 -10.29 -2.92
C PRO A 96 10.95 -11.58 -3.18
N ILE A 97 11.17 -12.59 -2.34
CA ILE A 97 10.36 -13.82 -2.36
C ILE A 97 8.90 -13.45 -2.11
N ARG A 98 8.00 -14.02 -2.91
CA ARG A 98 6.54 -13.93 -2.69
C ARG A 98 6.15 -14.97 -1.66
N THR A 99 5.54 -14.51 -0.56
CA THR A 99 5.19 -15.35 0.60
C THR A 99 3.68 -15.46 0.81
N ALA A 100 2.87 -14.75 0.03
CA ALA A 100 1.42 -14.72 0.17
C ALA A 100 0.69 -14.87 -1.18
N ASN A 101 -0.63 -14.73 -1.16
CA ASN A 101 -1.51 -14.77 -2.33
C ASN A 101 -2.10 -13.39 -2.63
N ALA A 102 -1.27 -12.35 -2.50
CA ALA A 102 -1.65 -10.99 -2.86
C ALA A 102 -1.84 -10.86 -4.37
N GLY A 103 -2.59 -9.84 -4.78
CA GLY A 103 -2.86 -9.56 -6.18
C GLY A 103 -3.24 -8.11 -6.38
N ALA A 104 -3.23 -7.65 -7.62
CA ALA A 104 -3.73 -6.32 -7.95
C ALA A 104 -4.46 -6.31 -9.29
N TYR A 105 -5.23 -5.26 -9.50
CA TYR A 105 -5.71 -4.84 -10.81
C TYR A 105 -5.80 -3.31 -10.86
N ILE A 106 -5.89 -2.78 -12.08
CA ILE A 106 -6.05 -1.33 -12.30
C ILE A 106 -7.46 -1.07 -12.81
N VAL A 107 -8.15 -0.13 -12.19
CA VAL A 107 -9.47 0.37 -12.61
C VAL A 107 -9.41 1.86 -12.91
N THR A 108 -10.23 2.32 -13.85
CA THR A 108 -10.32 3.76 -14.16
C THR A 108 -11.48 4.38 -13.37
N GLY A 109 -11.21 5.45 -12.62
CA GLY A 109 -12.18 6.12 -11.77
C GLY A 109 -11.53 7.11 -10.82
N THR A 110 -12.22 7.49 -9.75
CA THR A 110 -11.63 8.26 -8.64
C THR A 110 -11.45 7.34 -7.44
N LEU A 111 -10.51 7.65 -6.53
CA LEU A 111 -10.31 6.85 -5.32
C LEU A 111 -11.63 6.68 -4.54
N ALA A 112 -12.41 7.75 -4.39
CA ALA A 112 -13.72 7.72 -3.74
C ALA A 112 -14.80 6.96 -4.56
N GLY A 113 -14.71 6.98 -5.89
CA GLY A 113 -15.71 6.36 -6.78
C GLY A 113 -15.63 4.84 -6.86
N ILE A 114 -14.51 4.23 -6.47
CA ILE A 114 -14.36 2.77 -6.41
C ILE A 114 -14.85 2.29 -5.05
N THR A 115 -16.14 1.99 -4.90
CA THR A 115 -16.76 1.61 -3.62
C THR A 115 -16.80 0.11 -3.36
N GLU A 116 -16.45 -0.72 -4.35
CA GLU A 116 -16.51 -2.18 -4.23
C GLU A 116 -15.38 -2.83 -5.01
N VAL A 117 -14.82 -3.90 -4.44
CA VAL A 117 -13.79 -4.73 -5.05
C VAL A 117 -14.44 -5.73 -6.00
N ASN A 118 -13.98 -5.75 -7.25
CA ASN A 118 -14.21 -6.88 -8.14
C ASN A 118 -13.13 -7.95 -7.94
N THR A 119 -13.48 -9.05 -7.28
CA THR A 119 -12.54 -10.12 -6.92
C THR A 119 -12.09 -10.97 -8.12
N GLU A 120 -12.81 -10.93 -9.24
CA GLU A 120 -12.50 -11.69 -10.45
C GLU A 120 -11.36 -11.07 -11.27
N LEU A 121 -11.01 -9.80 -11.01
CA LEU A 121 -10.01 -9.06 -11.78
C LEU A 121 -8.59 -9.24 -11.26
N PHE A 122 -8.41 -9.79 -10.06
CA PHE A 122 -7.09 -9.90 -9.44
C PHE A 122 -6.18 -10.83 -10.23
N THR A 123 -4.99 -10.32 -10.53
CA THR A 123 -3.85 -11.13 -10.96
C THR A 123 -2.71 -10.97 -9.96
N SER A 124 -1.86 -11.98 -9.90
CA SER A 124 -0.60 -11.94 -9.17
C SER A 124 0.56 -11.81 -10.15
N ASP A 125 1.75 -11.47 -9.64
CA ASP A 125 2.94 -11.45 -10.48
C ASP A 125 3.28 -12.86 -10.97
N SER A 126 3.68 -13.01 -12.23
CA SER A 126 4.09 -14.31 -12.77
C SER A 126 5.09 -14.17 -13.90
N SER A 127 5.97 -15.16 -14.05
CA SER A 127 6.89 -15.19 -15.19
C SER A 127 6.15 -15.34 -16.53
N ALA A 128 4.98 -15.99 -16.51
CA ALA A 128 4.17 -16.26 -17.70
C ALA A 128 3.37 -15.04 -18.17
N ASN A 129 2.78 -14.27 -17.25
CA ASN A 129 1.88 -13.15 -17.58
C ASN A 129 2.45 -11.77 -17.24
N GLY A 130 3.63 -11.71 -16.61
CA GLY A 130 4.24 -10.47 -16.14
C GLY A 130 3.71 -10.03 -14.76
N LEU A 131 3.93 -8.75 -14.46
CA LEU A 131 3.51 -8.13 -13.19
C LEU A 131 2.01 -7.80 -13.20
N ALA A 132 1.36 -7.90 -12.03
CA ALA A 132 -0.04 -7.52 -11.86
C ALA A 132 -0.28 -6.02 -12.14
N ILE A 133 0.72 -5.19 -11.85
CA ILE A 133 0.78 -3.79 -12.28
C ILE A 133 1.81 -3.69 -13.42
N PRO A 134 1.37 -3.55 -14.69
CA PRO A 134 2.29 -3.53 -15.83
C PRO A 134 3.26 -2.34 -15.80
N THR A 135 4.47 -2.55 -16.33
CA THR A 135 5.46 -1.49 -16.55
C THR A 135 5.39 -0.92 -17.97
N GLY A 136 6.06 0.21 -18.17
CA GLY A 136 6.09 0.94 -19.44
C GLY A 136 5.05 2.06 -19.48
N SER A 137 5.39 3.12 -20.22
CA SER A 137 4.51 4.28 -20.41
C SER A 137 3.13 3.83 -20.88
N ASP A 138 2.08 4.34 -20.25
CA ASP A 138 0.68 4.17 -20.63
C ASP A 138 0.12 2.74 -20.48
N ASN A 139 0.90 1.79 -19.99
CA ASN A 139 0.45 0.41 -19.72
C ASN A 139 -0.09 0.22 -18.29
N GLY A 140 0.47 0.97 -17.34
CA GLY A 140 0.18 0.81 -15.90
C GLY A 140 -0.35 2.10 -15.28
N TRP A 141 0.41 2.63 -14.33
CA TRP A 141 0.02 3.79 -13.53
C TRP A 141 0.55 5.13 -14.04
N TYR A 142 1.48 5.14 -15.00
CA TYR A 142 2.20 6.36 -15.41
C TYR A 142 2.33 6.54 -16.92
N HIS A 143 2.48 7.80 -17.32
CA HIS A 143 2.94 8.25 -18.62
C HIS A 143 4.37 8.77 -18.51
N TYR A 144 5.22 8.42 -19.48
CA TYR A 144 6.58 8.95 -19.59
C TYR A 144 6.68 9.86 -20.82
N ASN A 145 7.08 11.11 -20.60
CA ASN A 145 7.33 12.07 -21.65
C ASN A 145 8.79 11.93 -22.15
N PRO A 146 9.05 11.47 -23.38
CA PRO A 146 10.41 11.25 -23.87
C PRO A 146 11.18 12.54 -24.17
N SER A 147 10.51 13.69 -24.26
CA SER A 147 11.16 14.99 -24.51
C SER A 147 11.65 15.64 -23.22
N THR A 148 10.91 15.49 -22.12
CA THR A 148 11.26 16.07 -20.81
C THR A 148 11.80 15.05 -19.82
N HIS A 149 11.73 13.75 -20.16
CA HIS A 149 12.02 12.62 -19.29
C HIS A 149 11.14 12.55 -18.03
N ILE A 150 10.02 13.28 -18.00
CA ILE A 150 9.11 13.32 -16.85
C ILE A 150 8.22 12.07 -16.82
N ILE A 151 8.08 11.48 -15.63
CA ILE A 151 7.12 10.42 -15.32
C ILE A 151 5.95 11.04 -14.56
N SER A 152 4.75 11.02 -15.14
CA SER A 152 3.54 11.55 -14.51
C SER A 152 2.52 10.45 -14.27
N PRO A 153 1.89 10.36 -13.08
CA PRO A 153 0.78 9.44 -12.88
C PRO A 153 -0.35 9.71 -13.88
N ILE A 154 -0.98 8.66 -14.37
CA ILE A 154 -2.15 8.76 -15.26
C ILE A 154 -3.36 9.02 -14.39
N ALA A 155 -3.98 10.19 -14.58
CA ALA A 155 -5.17 10.58 -13.84
C ALA A 155 -6.27 9.52 -13.91
N GLY A 156 -6.80 9.17 -12.74
CA GLY A 156 -7.89 8.22 -12.60
C GLY A 156 -7.50 6.74 -12.69
N LYS A 157 -6.21 6.39 -12.74
CA LYS A 157 -5.77 5.00 -12.54
C LYS A 157 -5.70 4.67 -11.05
N ILE A 158 -6.64 3.84 -10.60
CA ILE A 158 -6.70 3.33 -9.24
C ILE A 158 -6.18 1.91 -9.23
N LEU A 159 -5.18 1.63 -8.39
CA LEU A 159 -4.67 0.30 -8.16
C LEU A 159 -5.47 -0.30 -7.01
N VAL A 160 -6.21 -1.37 -7.28
CA VAL A 160 -6.90 -2.14 -6.24
C VAL A 160 -6.02 -3.33 -5.91
N VAL A 161 -5.75 -3.54 -4.62
CA VAL A 161 -4.82 -4.53 -4.10
C VAL A 161 -5.55 -5.47 -3.16
N LYS A 162 -5.37 -6.77 -3.37
CA LYS A 162 -5.65 -7.80 -2.37
C LYS A 162 -4.38 -7.98 -1.55
N THR A 163 -4.45 -7.73 -0.25
CA THR A 163 -3.33 -7.79 0.69
C THR A 163 -2.89 -9.23 0.97
N ASN A 164 -1.75 -9.39 1.63
CA ASN A 164 -1.16 -10.70 1.94
C ASN A 164 -2.06 -11.62 2.77
N ASP A 165 -2.96 -11.03 3.55
CA ASP A 165 -3.91 -11.68 4.46
C ASP A 165 -5.33 -11.74 3.89
N GLY A 166 -5.52 -11.34 2.63
CA GLY A 166 -6.78 -11.47 1.90
C GLY A 166 -7.78 -10.33 2.12
N ARG A 167 -7.37 -9.24 2.76
CA ARG A 167 -8.13 -7.97 2.79
C ARG A 167 -7.87 -7.15 1.54
N TYR A 168 -8.39 -5.92 1.50
CA TYR A 168 -8.32 -5.08 0.31
C TYR A 168 -7.89 -3.66 0.62
N ALA A 169 -7.09 -3.11 -0.29
CA ALA A 169 -6.76 -1.70 -0.35
C ALA A 169 -7.00 -1.17 -1.77
N LYS A 170 -7.14 0.14 -1.90
CA LYS A 170 -7.06 0.84 -3.18
C LYS A 170 -6.15 2.05 -3.01
N LEU A 171 -5.37 2.38 -4.03
CA LEU A 171 -4.52 3.58 -4.01
C LEU A 171 -4.56 4.33 -5.33
N GLU A 172 -4.35 5.64 -5.25
CA GLU A 172 -4.08 6.52 -6.37
C GLU A 172 -2.70 7.15 -6.18
N ILE A 173 -1.86 7.06 -7.22
CA ILE A 173 -0.52 7.65 -7.18
C ILE A 173 -0.64 9.11 -7.62
N LEU A 174 -0.16 10.02 -6.78
CA LEU A 174 -0.23 11.46 -6.99
C LEU A 174 1.06 12.04 -7.56
N SER A 175 2.22 11.45 -7.20
CA SER A 175 3.52 11.92 -7.68
C SER A 175 4.57 10.80 -7.66
N TYR A 176 5.59 10.97 -8.51
CA TYR A 176 6.85 10.22 -8.56
C TYR A 176 8.08 11.05 -8.13
N TYR A 177 7.85 12.31 -7.77
CA TYR A 177 8.88 13.27 -7.38
C TYR A 177 8.70 13.72 -5.94
N GLU A 178 9.83 13.94 -5.27
CA GLU A 178 9.88 14.43 -3.89
C GLU A 178 9.15 15.77 -3.79
N ASN A 179 8.29 15.90 -2.78
CA ASN A 179 7.43 17.06 -2.56
C ASN A 179 6.46 17.36 -3.72
N SER A 180 6.11 16.32 -4.48
CA SER A 180 5.11 16.33 -5.55
C SER A 180 5.41 17.24 -6.75
N GLN A 181 6.67 17.61 -6.96
CA GLN A 181 7.09 18.49 -8.05
C GLN A 181 8.46 18.07 -8.61
N PRO A 182 8.62 17.81 -9.92
CA PRO A 182 9.94 17.55 -10.50
C PRO A 182 10.84 18.79 -10.45
N ASN A 183 12.12 18.59 -10.12
CA ASN A 183 13.16 19.60 -10.31
C ASN A 183 13.79 19.52 -11.71
N ASP A 184 14.60 20.52 -12.09
CA ASP A 184 15.12 20.65 -13.45
C ASP A 184 16.00 19.47 -13.91
N ASP A 185 16.75 18.86 -13.00
CA ASP A 185 17.64 17.73 -13.29
C ASP A 185 17.03 16.35 -12.98
N LEU A 186 15.77 16.32 -12.54
CA LEU A 186 15.01 15.13 -12.14
C LEU A 186 15.70 14.27 -11.05
N SER A 187 16.68 14.83 -10.34
CA SER A 187 17.40 14.16 -9.25
C SER A 187 16.47 13.83 -8.07
N ASN A 188 15.33 14.51 -7.97
CA ASN A 188 14.31 14.25 -6.97
C ASN A 188 13.21 13.27 -7.42
N SER A 189 13.46 12.49 -8.48
CA SER A 189 12.58 11.39 -8.91
C SER A 189 12.65 10.20 -7.96
N GLN A 190 11.77 9.21 -8.16
CA GLN A 190 11.73 7.96 -7.38
C GLN A 190 11.20 8.14 -5.96
N PHE A 191 10.35 9.14 -5.75
CA PHE A 191 9.63 9.38 -4.50
C PHE A 191 8.13 9.33 -4.77
N TYR A 192 7.48 8.28 -4.28
CA TYR A 192 6.04 8.13 -4.42
C TYR A 192 5.31 8.99 -3.40
N THR A 193 4.28 9.70 -3.87
CA THR A 193 3.21 10.23 -3.04
C THR A 193 1.90 9.60 -3.51
N PHE A 194 1.13 9.02 -2.61
CA PHE A 194 -0.14 8.36 -2.94
C PHE A 194 -1.15 8.48 -1.79
N ASN A 195 -2.43 8.52 -2.16
CA ASN A 195 -3.51 8.29 -1.20
C ASN A 195 -3.90 6.81 -1.26
N TYR A 196 -4.26 6.22 -0.13
CA TYR A 196 -4.85 4.89 -0.10
C TYR A 196 -6.06 4.81 0.83
N VAL A 197 -6.89 3.81 0.57
CA VAL A 197 -8.00 3.39 1.42
C VAL A 197 -7.82 1.90 1.72
N TYR A 198 -7.93 1.50 2.99
CA TYR A 198 -7.76 0.12 3.44
C TYR A 198 -9.03 -0.38 4.15
N GLN A 199 -9.47 -1.59 3.78
CA GLN A 199 -10.57 -2.31 4.39
C GLN A 199 -10.02 -3.31 5.42
N PRO A 200 -10.07 -3.00 6.73
CA PRO A 200 -9.48 -3.86 7.77
C PRO A 200 -10.32 -5.09 8.12
N ASN A 201 -11.54 -5.22 7.60
CA ASN A 201 -12.43 -6.32 7.93
C ASN A 201 -12.27 -7.50 6.96
N THR A 202 -11.99 -8.68 7.50
CA THR A 202 -11.85 -9.92 6.73
C THR A 202 -13.13 -10.26 5.97
N GLY A 203 -13.00 -10.57 4.68
CA GLY A 203 -14.11 -11.00 3.84
C GLY A 203 -15.06 -9.89 3.37
N VAL A 204 -14.78 -8.62 3.71
CA VAL A 204 -15.57 -7.46 3.26
C VAL A 204 -14.98 -6.90 1.97
N THR A 205 -15.80 -6.72 0.93
CA THR A 205 -15.38 -6.22 -0.39
C THR A 205 -15.74 -4.76 -0.66
N THR A 206 -16.45 -4.11 0.25
CA THR A 206 -16.85 -2.70 0.11
C THR A 206 -15.82 -1.77 0.75
N PHE A 207 -15.64 -0.60 0.13
CA PHE A 207 -14.85 0.52 0.64
C PHE A 207 -15.73 1.68 1.12
#